data_AF-A0A6J4Y6V1-F1
#
_entry.id   AF-A0A6J4Y6V1-F1
#
_cell.length_a   1.000
_cell.length_b   1.000
_cell.length_c   1.000
_cell.angle_alpha   90.00
_cell.angle_beta   90.00
_cell.angle_gamma   90.00
#
_symmetry.space_group_name_H-M   'P 1'
#
loop_
_entity.id
_entity.type
_entity.pdbx_description
1 polymer ?
#
loop_
_entity_poly.entity_id
_entity_poly.type
_entity_poly.pdbx_seq_one_letter_code
_entity_poly.pdbx_strand_id
1 'polypeptide(L)'
;MKKWITDYPYFWTSIIFLVIMVIGWQVLYWRAENFAFLLLLYFIVTLGIRLDDISRKIGSGAGSPRAGSGENENLINQLNDIKISIRTLNVTLKKLIEKAEKDNT
;
A
#
# COMPACT_ATOMS: atom_id res chain seq x y z
N MET A 1 -5.71 -16.90 -10.78
CA MET A 1 -6.13 -17.37 -9.43
C MET A 1 -5.04 -17.27 -8.35
N LYS A 2 -3.73 -17.27 -8.69
CA LYS A 2 -2.64 -17.29 -7.69
C LYS A 2 -2.45 -16.01 -6.85
N LYS A 3 -3.06 -14.88 -7.24
CA LYS A 3 -2.88 -13.57 -6.56
C LYS A 3 -3.73 -13.39 -5.29
N TRP A 4 -4.90 -14.03 -5.20
CA TRP A 4 -5.83 -13.86 -4.07
C TRP A 4 -5.31 -14.40 -2.73
N ILE A 5 -4.36 -15.35 -2.77
CA ILE A 5 -3.76 -15.94 -1.57
C ILE A 5 -2.78 -14.95 -0.90
N THR A 6 -2.17 -14.07 -1.70
CA THR A 6 -1.12 -13.16 -1.24
C THR A 6 -1.66 -11.82 -0.76
N ASP A 7 -2.85 -11.40 -1.24
CA ASP A 7 -3.43 -10.11 -0.88
C ASP A 7 -4.07 -10.09 0.53
N TYR A 8 -4.47 -11.24 1.08
CA TYR A 8 -5.14 -11.32 2.38
C TYR A 8 -4.59 -12.46 3.27
N PRO A 9 -3.35 -12.34 3.78
CA PRO A 9 -2.72 -13.39 4.61
C PRO A 9 -3.55 -13.74 5.85
N TYR A 10 -4.20 -12.74 6.47
CA TYR A 10 -5.07 -12.93 7.64
C TYR A 10 -6.30 -13.78 7.35
N PHE A 11 -6.86 -13.69 6.14
CA PHE A 11 -8.05 -14.44 5.76
C PHE A 11 -7.75 -15.94 5.70
N TRP A 12 -6.61 -16.29 5.12
CA TRP A 12 -6.16 -17.67 5.00
C TRP A 12 -5.78 -18.28 6.35
N THR A 13 -5.08 -17.53 7.20
CA THR A 13 -4.76 -18.03 8.55
C THR A 13 -6.02 -18.30 9.37
N SER A 14 -7.03 -17.44 9.30
CA SER A 14 -8.28 -17.65 10.01
C SER A 14 -9.06 -18.86 9.49
N ILE A 15 -9.09 -19.07 8.17
CA ILE A 15 -9.72 -20.27 7.58
C ILE A 15 -9.03 -21.55 8.03
N ILE A 16 -7.70 -21.59 8.01
CA ILE A 16 -6.93 -22.76 8.43
C ILE A 16 -7.21 -23.08 9.90
N PHE A 17 -7.21 -22.07 10.76
CA PHE A 17 -7.53 -22.25 12.18
C PHE A 17 -8.97 -22.70 12.42
N LEU A 18 -9.93 -22.19 11.65
CA LEU A 18 -11.33 -22.64 11.71
C LEU A 18 -11.44 -24.14 11.35
N VAL A 19 -10.77 -24.57 10.28
CA VAL A 19 -10.76 -25.98 9.85
C VAL A 19 -10.16 -26.87 10.93
N ILE A 20 -9.02 -26.47 11.52
CA ILE A 20 -8.38 -27.21 12.61
C ILE A 20 -9.29 -27.28 13.84
N MET A 21 -10.00 -26.19 14.16
CA MET A 21 -10.95 -26.15 15.27
C MET A 21 -12.10 -27.16 15.07
N VAL A 22 -12.67 -27.22 13.86
CA VAL A 22 -13.78 -28.14 13.52
C VAL A 22 -13.31 -29.59 13.55
N ILE A 23 -12.14 -29.89 12.97
CA ILE A 23 -11.57 -31.25 12.97
C ILE A 23 -11.17 -31.69 14.39
N GLY A 24 -10.56 -30.79 15.16
CA GLY A 24 -10.18 -31.04 16.55
C GLY A 24 -11.39 -31.36 17.43
N TRP A 25 -12.51 -30.69 17.20
CA TRP A 25 -13.77 -30.98 17.87
C TRP A 25 -14.36 -32.33 17.46
N GLN A 26 -14.47 -32.61 16.15
CA GLN A 26 -15.19 -33.78 15.65
C GLN A 26 -14.40 -35.09 15.71
N VAL A 27 -13.08 -35.04 15.53
CA VAL A 27 -12.24 -36.24 15.33
C VAL A 27 -11.33 -36.51 16.53
N LEU A 28 -10.80 -35.46 17.17
CA LEU A 28 -9.83 -35.60 18.25
C LEU A 28 -10.41 -35.43 19.67
N TYR A 29 -11.72 -35.17 19.80
CA TYR A 29 -12.40 -34.94 21.08
C TYR A 29 -11.65 -33.95 21.97
N TRP A 30 -11.18 -32.86 21.37
CA TRP A 30 -10.39 -31.87 22.08
C TRP A 30 -11.12 -31.28 23.28
N ARG A 31 -10.45 -31.32 24.43
CA ARG A 31 -10.87 -30.64 25.66
C ARG A 31 -10.53 -29.15 25.59
N ALA A 32 -11.11 -28.35 26.50
CA ALA A 32 -10.93 -26.90 26.57
C ALA A 32 -9.45 -26.45 26.54
N GLU A 33 -8.55 -27.22 27.15
CA GLU A 33 -7.09 -27.00 27.15
C GLU A 33 -6.51 -26.92 25.73
N ASN A 34 -6.97 -27.81 24.82
CA ASN A 34 -6.50 -27.85 23.44
C ASN A 34 -7.01 -26.64 22.63
N PHE A 35 -8.23 -26.17 22.92
CA PHE A 35 -8.75 -24.95 22.29
C PHE A 35 -8.06 -23.70 22.81
N ALA A 36 -7.71 -23.64 24.10
CA ALA A 36 -6.92 -22.55 24.66
C ALA A 36 -5.52 -22.50 24.02
N PHE A 37 -4.89 -23.67 23.83
CA PHE A 37 -3.63 -23.78 23.12
C PHE A 37 -3.75 -23.36 21.65
N LEU A 38 -4.81 -23.80 20.95
CA LEU A 38 -5.09 -23.40 19.57
C LEU A 38 -5.29 -21.88 19.46
N LEU A 39 -6.02 -21.27 20.40
CA LEU A 39 -6.26 -19.84 20.43
C LEU A 39 -4.95 -19.06 20.70
N LEU A 40 -4.11 -19.56 21.60
CA LEU A 40 -2.79 -18.99 21.86
C LEU A 40 -1.91 -19.05 20.61
N LEU A 41 -1.92 -20.18 19.90
CA LEU A 41 -1.18 -20.35 18.65
C LEU A 41 -1.69 -19.39 17.56
N TYR A 42 -3.01 -19.26 17.41
CA TYR A 42 -3.62 -18.27 16.51
C TYR A 42 -3.17 -16.85 16.86
N PHE A 43 -3.14 -16.51 18.15
CA PHE A 43 -2.70 -15.20 18.62
C PHE A 43 -1.23 -14.94 18.27
N ILE A 44 -0.33 -15.89 18.51
CA ILE A 44 1.10 -15.76 18.18
C ILE A 44 1.32 -15.61 16.67
N VAL A 45 0.65 -16.44 15.85
CA VAL A 45 0.76 -16.37 14.38
C VAL A 45 0.23 -15.05 13.84
N THR A 46 -0.93 -14.59 14.32
CA THR A 46 -1.50 -13.30 13.89
C THR A 46 -0.68 -12.11 14.36
N LEU A 47 -0.04 -12.19 15.53
CA LEU A 47 0.96 -11.21 15.98
C LEU A 47 2.18 -11.21 15.06
N GLY A 48 2.70 -12.37 14.66
CA GLY A 48 3.80 -12.48 13.71
C GLY A 48 3.50 -11.77 12.40
N ILE A 49 2.31 -11.98 11.83
CA ILE A 49 1.89 -11.31 10.58
C ILE A 49 1.71 -9.80 10.79
N ARG A 50 1.15 -9.36 11.92
CA ARG A 50 1.04 -7.91 12.22
C ARG A 50 2.40 -7.26 12.44
N LEU A 51 3.31 -7.92 13.16
CA LEU A 51 4.65 -7.42 13.40
C LEU A 51 5.46 -7.39 12.11
N ASP A 52 5.28 -8.36 11.21
CA ASP A 52 5.86 -8.34 9.87
C ASP A 52 5.29 -7.18 9.03
N ASP A 53 3.97 -6.94 9.05
CA ASP A 53 3.37 -5.80 8.34
C ASP A 53 3.83 -4.44 8.90
N ILE A 54 3.94 -4.33 10.24
CA ILE A 54 4.45 -3.13 10.92
C ILE A 54 5.94 -2.95 10.62
N SER A 55 6.75 -4.00 10.73
CA SER A 55 8.17 -4.01 10.38
C SER A 55 8.38 -3.62 8.93
N ARG A 56 7.54 -4.13 8.02
CA ARG A 56 7.56 -3.78 6.62
C ARG A 56 7.17 -2.33 6.41
N LYS A 57 6.16 -1.79 7.09
CA LYS A 57 5.77 -0.37 7.04
C LYS A 57 6.83 0.58 7.60
N ILE A 58 7.53 0.17 8.66
CA ILE A 58 8.56 0.97 9.32
C ILE A 58 9.90 0.87 8.56
N GLY A 59 10.28 -0.34 8.13
CA GLY A 59 11.49 -0.63 7.36
C GLY A 59 11.38 -0.22 5.89
N SER A 60 10.18 -0.17 5.33
CA SER A 60 9.90 0.52 4.07
C SER A 60 9.75 2.02 4.35
N GLY A 61 10.84 2.69 4.67
CA GLY A 61 10.89 4.14 4.45
C GLY A 61 10.46 4.44 3.01
N ALA A 62 9.39 5.22 2.84
CA ALA A 62 9.02 5.86 1.56
C ALA A 62 8.83 4.95 0.30
N GLY A 63 8.37 3.69 0.43
CA GLY A 63 8.34 2.76 -0.72
C GLY A 63 7.17 1.77 -0.78
N SER A 64 5.96 2.28 -1.01
CA SER A 64 4.76 1.63 -1.58
C SER A 64 4.56 0.09 -1.45
N PRO A 65 3.55 -0.37 -0.69
CA PRO A 65 2.87 -1.63 -1.02
C PRO A 65 1.84 -1.33 -2.12
N ARG A 66 2.17 -1.64 -3.39
CA ARG A 66 1.26 -1.85 -4.53
C ARG A 66 -0.18 -1.30 -4.37
N ALA A 67 -0.31 0.03 -4.40
CA ALA A 67 -1.60 0.71 -4.59
C ALA A 67 -1.49 2.08 -5.30
N GLY A 68 -0.30 2.49 -5.79
CA GLY A 68 -0.06 3.88 -6.17
C GLY A 68 0.78 4.13 -7.42
N SER A 69 0.74 3.27 -8.45
CA SER A 69 1.35 3.66 -9.74
C SER A 69 0.67 4.92 -10.30
N GLY A 70 -0.64 5.06 -10.09
CA GLY A 70 -1.40 6.23 -10.51
C GLY A 70 -1.06 7.53 -9.77
N GLU A 71 -0.62 7.48 -8.51
CA GLU A 71 -0.29 8.69 -7.75
C GLU A 71 1.08 9.25 -8.17
N ASN A 72 2.07 8.38 -8.37
CA ASN A 72 3.36 8.80 -8.93
C ASN A 72 3.23 9.26 -10.40
N GLU A 73 2.40 8.59 -11.21
CA GLU A 73 2.07 9.04 -12.57
C GLU A 73 1.37 10.42 -12.55
N ASN A 74 0.45 10.64 -11.60
CA ASN A 74 -0.23 11.93 -11.43
C ASN A 74 0.76 13.03 -11.00
N LEU A 75 1.67 12.76 -10.07
CA LEU A 75 2.71 13.71 -9.66
C LEU A 75 3.66 14.05 -10.82
N ILE A 76 4.06 13.07 -11.64
CA ILE A 76 4.90 13.30 -12.82
C ILE A 76 4.15 14.16 -13.86
N ASN A 77 2.86 13.89 -14.08
CA ASN A 77 2.03 14.67 -15.00
C ASN A 77 1.87 16.12 -14.50
N GLN A 78 1.58 16.32 -13.21
CA GLN A 78 1.50 17.66 -12.61
C GLN A 78 2.83 18.42 -12.73
N LEU A 79 3.96 17.75 -12.51
CA LEU A 79 5.28 18.37 -12.66
C LEU A 79 5.54 18.82 -14.12
N ASN A 80 5.08 18.03 -15.08
CA ASN A 80 5.18 18.35 -16.50
C ASN A 80 4.27 19.54 -16.88
N ASP A 81 3.06 19.60 -16.33
CA ASP A 81 2.14 20.73 -16.54
C ASP A 81 2.70 22.03 -15.95
N ILE A 82 3.33 21.96 -14.78
CA ILE A 82 4.04 23.10 -14.18
C ILE A 82 5.17 23.57 -15.09
N LYS A 83 5.98 22.63 -15.62
CA LYS A 83 7.07 22.94 -16.55
C LYS A 83 6.57 23.65 -17.82
N ILE A 84 5.47 23.19 -18.39
CA ILE A 84 4.86 23.81 -19.59
C ILE A 84 4.33 25.21 -19.27
N SER A 85 3.69 25.38 -18.12
CA SER A 85 3.14 26.66 -17.67
C SER A 85 4.23 27.71 -17.47
N ILE A 86 5.34 27.34 -16.80
CA ILE A 86 6.50 28.21 -16.61
C ILE A 86 7.10 28.62 -17.95
N ARG A 87 7.22 27.69 -18.91
CA ARG A 87 7.75 27.98 -20.25
C ARG A 87 6.87 28.98 -21.00
N THR A 88 5.55 28.81 -20.91
CA THR A 88 4.57 29.70 -21.56
C THR A 88 4.60 31.10 -20.96
N LEU A 89 4.69 31.19 -19.62
CA LEU A 89 4.88 32.45 -18.91
C LEU A 89 6.14 33.18 -19.38
N ASN A 90 7.26 32.46 -19.48
CA ASN A 90 8.52 33.05 -19.91
C ASN A 90 8.47 33.58 -21.35
N VAL A 91 7.85 32.82 -22.28
CA VAL A 91 7.63 33.27 -23.67
C VAL A 91 6.74 34.52 -23.73
N THR A 92 5.69 34.56 -22.91
CA THR A 92 4.77 35.71 -22.86
C THR A 92 5.47 36.95 -22.32
N LEU A 93 6.25 36.80 -21.25
CA LEU A 93 7.09 37.87 -20.70
C LEU A 93 8.07 38.41 -21.74
N LYS A 94 8.77 37.53 -22.47
CA LYS A 94 9.70 37.94 -23.54
C LYS A 94 9.00 38.77 -24.61
N LYS A 95 7.80 38.35 -25.06
CA LYS A 95 7.01 39.10 -26.04
C LYS A 95 6.55 40.46 -25.52
N LEU A 96 6.18 40.56 -24.25
CA LEU A 96 5.78 41.84 -23.64
C LEU A 96 6.96 42.80 -23.51
N ILE A 97 8.15 42.29 -23.17
CA ILE A 97 9.38 43.09 -23.13
C ILE A 97 9.73 43.59 -24.54
N GLU A 98 9.77 42.70 -25.53
CA GLU A 98 10.05 43.06 -26.93
C GLU A 98 9.03 44.07 -27.47
N LYS A 99 7.76 43.96 -27.07
CA LYS A 99 6.71 44.91 -27.45
C LYS A 99 6.91 46.27 -26.75
N ALA A 100 7.25 46.29 -25.47
CA ALA A 100 7.49 47.52 -24.71
C ALA A 100 8.75 48.27 -25.20
N GLU A 101 9.77 47.54 -25.65
CA GLU A 101 11.00 48.11 -26.22
C GLU A 101 10.73 48.76 -27.59
N LYS A 102 9.83 48.16 -28.38
CA LYS A 102 9.42 48.66 -29.70
C LYS A 102 8.46 49.85 -29.65
N ASP A 103 7.74 50.04 -28.54
CA ASP A 103 6.82 51.17 -28.31
C ASP A 103 7.55 52.41 -27.75
N ASN A 104 8.78 52.23 -27.22
CA ASN A 104 9.65 53.30 -26.71
C ASN A 104 10.70 53.79 -27.74
N THR A 105 10.64 53.32 -28.98
CA THR A 105 11.50 53.76 -30.11
C THR A 105 10.65 54.39 -31.20
#